data_AF-A0A0H5Q569-F1
#
_entry.id   AF-A0A0H5Q569-F1
#
_cell.length_a   1.000
_cell.length_b   1.000
_cell.length_c   1.000
_cell.angle_alpha   90.00
_cell.angle_beta   90.00
_cell.angle_gamma   90.00
#
_symmetry.space_group_name_H-M   'P 1'
#
loop_
_entity.id
_entity.type
_entity.pdbx_description
1 polymer ?
#
loop_
_entity_poly.entity_id
_entity_poly.type
_entity_poly.pdbx_seq_one_letter_code
_entity_poly.pdbx_strand_id
1 'polypeptide(L)'
;MPLFRHVASGASPGEQWTFTLHTTGAGDLTSAQATWESATAALWVDQLDALISTDVVMTEVTTASLDEGTGGQISRLGTGVDYPGVSESEMLPFQCALVISTRSALATRSGRGRFYLPPIAEGNTVGGRLSSTAQAAVVTAGSQFFAALATGGLEPVILNRSTLAQTTITQFDVGDIIDTQRRRRNGLIEARTTASV
;
A
#
# COMPACT_ATOMS: atom_id res chain seq x y z
N MET A 1 4.76 -23.14 -4.99
CA MET A 1 3.88 -22.42 -5.94
C MET A 1 4.47 -21.03 -6.01
N PRO A 2 4.72 -20.47 -7.21
CA PRO A 2 5.51 -19.25 -7.34
C PRO A 2 5.12 -18.18 -6.33
N LEU A 3 6.12 -17.61 -5.66
CA LEU A 3 5.97 -16.56 -4.67
C LEU A 3 6.41 -15.25 -5.30
N PHE A 4 5.58 -14.22 -5.16
CA PHE A 4 5.83 -12.90 -5.71
C PHE A 4 5.84 -11.84 -4.60
N ARG A 5 6.74 -10.88 -4.75
CA ARG A 5 6.74 -9.64 -3.98
C ARG A 5 6.34 -8.50 -4.89
N HIS A 6 5.26 -7.84 -4.53
CA HIS A 6 4.75 -6.68 -5.24
C HIS A 6 5.06 -5.40 -4.49
N VAL A 7 5.40 -4.34 -5.21
CA VAL A 7 5.66 -3.01 -4.67
C VAL A 7 4.93 -1.99 -5.52
N ALA A 8 4.15 -1.13 -4.90
CA ALA A 8 3.68 0.10 -5.50
C ALA A 8 4.46 1.26 -4.88
N SER A 9 4.87 2.21 -5.71
CA SER A 9 5.66 3.36 -5.31
C SER A 9 5.18 4.63 -6.00
N GLY A 10 5.35 5.75 -5.31
CA GLY A 10 4.97 7.04 -5.81
C GLY A 10 5.71 8.18 -5.13
N ALA A 11 5.39 9.38 -5.59
CA ALA A 11 6.00 10.61 -5.14
C ALA A 11 4.96 11.52 -4.45
N SER A 12 5.47 12.37 -3.58
CA SER A 12 4.84 13.58 -3.06
C SER A 12 5.89 14.69 -3.07
N PRO A 13 5.54 15.98 -2.93
CA PRO A 13 6.51 17.07 -2.92
C PRO A 13 7.69 16.81 -1.97
N GLY A 14 8.88 16.58 -2.55
CA GLY A 14 10.11 16.33 -1.79
C GLY A 14 10.24 14.95 -1.14
N GLU A 15 9.31 14.01 -1.37
CA GLU A 15 9.28 12.70 -0.70
C GLU A 15 8.80 11.55 -1.59
N GLN A 16 9.07 10.31 -1.13
CA GLN A 16 8.61 9.09 -1.79
C GLN A 16 7.87 8.18 -0.81
N TRP A 17 6.87 7.47 -1.31
CA TRP A 17 6.12 6.48 -0.56
C TRP A 17 6.12 5.14 -1.29
N THR A 18 6.04 4.07 -0.52
CA THR A 18 5.87 2.71 -1.04
C THR A 18 4.95 1.90 -0.15
N PHE A 19 4.29 0.91 -0.74
CA PHE A 19 3.69 -0.22 -0.03
C PHE A 19 4.03 -1.54 -0.72
N THR A 20 3.95 -2.63 0.03
CA THR A 20 4.36 -3.96 -0.43
C THR A 20 3.33 -5.00 -0.02
N LEU A 21 3.05 -5.93 -0.93
CA LEU A 21 2.24 -7.12 -0.68
C LEU A 21 2.97 -8.34 -1.25
N HIS A 22 2.76 -9.52 -0.67
CA HIS A 22 3.22 -10.77 -1.27
C HIS A 22 2.00 -11.55 -1.74
N THR A 23 2.15 -12.27 -2.85
CA THR A 23 1.14 -13.20 -3.34
C THR A 23 1.79 -14.53 -3.71
N THR A 24 0.98 -15.58 -3.73
CA THR A 24 1.33 -16.85 -4.37
C THR A 24 0.25 -17.19 -5.39
N GLY A 25 0.61 -17.83 -6.50
CA GLY A 25 -0.37 -18.17 -7.53
C GLY A 25 0.21 -19.00 -8.65
N ALA A 26 -0.68 -19.55 -9.48
CA ALA A 26 -0.29 -20.19 -10.73
C ALA A 26 -0.06 -19.09 -11.78
N GLY A 27 1.17 -18.94 -12.27
CA GLY A 27 1.52 -17.90 -13.23
C GLY A 27 3.03 -17.69 -13.33
N ASP A 28 3.45 -16.95 -14.34
CA ASP A 28 4.81 -16.47 -14.46
C ASP A 28 4.94 -15.03 -13.95
N LEU A 29 6.15 -14.48 -13.99
CA LEU A 29 6.40 -13.12 -13.53
C LEU A 29 5.62 -12.07 -14.34
N THR A 30 5.38 -12.32 -15.63
CA THR A 30 4.69 -11.39 -16.52
C THR A 30 3.21 -11.33 -16.19
N SER A 31 2.55 -12.49 -16.02
CA SER A 31 1.14 -12.54 -15.63
C SER A 31 0.92 -11.99 -14.22
N ALA A 32 1.86 -12.25 -13.30
CA ALA A 32 1.81 -11.69 -11.95
C ALA A 32 1.96 -10.15 -11.96
N GLN A 33 2.83 -9.60 -12.81
CA GLN A 33 2.98 -8.16 -12.98
C GLN A 33 1.72 -7.51 -13.55
N ALA A 34 1.12 -8.08 -14.60
CA ALA A 34 -0.11 -7.54 -15.19
C ALA A 34 -1.29 -7.58 -14.20
N THR A 35 -1.37 -8.63 -13.37
CA THR A 35 -2.36 -8.73 -12.29
C THR A 35 -2.11 -7.67 -11.21
N TRP A 36 -0.85 -7.46 -10.84
CA TRP A 36 -0.47 -6.42 -9.88
C TRP A 36 -0.87 -5.03 -10.37
N GLU A 37 -0.56 -4.70 -11.62
CA GLU A 37 -0.93 -3.44 -12.25
C GLU A 37 -2.46 -3.23 -12.23
N SER A 38 -3.22 -4.23 -12.65
CA SER A 38 -4.69 -4.20 -12.63
C SER A 38 -5.25 -4.02 -11.22
N ALA A 39 -4.69 -4.71 -10.23
CA ALA A 39 -5.11 -4.57 -8.84
C ALA A 39 -4.80 -3.17 -8.30
N THR A 40 -3.60 -2.63 -8.55
CA THR A 40 -3.24 -1.28 -8.13
C THR A 40 -4.07 -0.20 -8.80
N ALA A 41 -4.45 -0.38 -10.07
CA ALA A 41 -5.38 0.51 -10.75
C ALA A 41 -6.77 0.46 -10.07
N ALA A 42 -7.27 -0.73 -9.74
CA ALA A 42 -8.54 -0.91 -9.03
C ALA A 42 -8.53 -0.37 -7.59
N LEU A 43 -7.36 -0.33 -6.93
CA LEU A 43 -7.21 0.35 -5.64
C LEU A 43 -7.30 1.86 -5.80
N TRP A 44 -6.76 2.41 -6.89
CA TRP A 44 -6.49 3.84 -7.02
C TRP A 44 -7.59 4.60 -7.74
N VAL A 45 -7.84 4.24 -9.00
CA VAL A 45 -8.64 5.00 -9.96
C VAL A 45 -10.12 4.98 -9.56
N ASP A 46 -10.74 6.16 -9.53
CA ASP A 46 -12.13 6.39 -9.11
C ASP A 46 -12.45 5.91 -7.68
N GLN A 47 -11.43 5.73 -6.84
CA GLN A 47 -11.56 5.19 -5.48
C GLN A 47 -10.65 5.94 -4.51
N LEU A 48 -9.40 5.49 -4.35
CA LEU A 48 -8.46 6.08 -3.41
C LEU A 48 -7.99 7.45 -3.89
N ASP A 49 -7.89 7.67 -5.21
CA ASP A 49 -7.52 8.95 -5.82
C ASP A 49 -8.34 10.13 -5.27
N ALA A 50 -9.64 9.95 -5.04
CA ALA A 50 -10.54 10.95 -4.46
C ALA A 50 -10.14 11.37 -3.03
N LEU A 51 -9.39 10.53 -2.33
CA LEU A 51 -8.92 10.77 -0.97
C LEU A 51 -7.46 11.24 -0.91
N ILE A 52 -6.78 11.28 -2.05
CA ILE A 52 -5.36 11.61 -2.16
C ILE A 52 -5.22 12.99 -2.81
N SER A 53 -4.34 13.81 -2.26
CA SER A 53 -4.06 15.15 -2.79
C SER A 53 -3.49 15.08 -4.21
N THR A 54 -3.77 16.07 -5.06
CA THR A 54 -3.20 16.20 -6.42
C THR A 54 -1.67 16.23 -6.44
N ASP A 55 -1.05 16.56 -5.32
CA ASP A 55 0.41 16.55 -5.13
C ASP A 55 1.01 15.14 -5.03
N VAL A 56 0.19 14.11 -4.81
CA VAL A 56 0.63 12.74 -4.59
C VAL A 56 0.28 11.89 -5.81
N VAL A 57 1.26 11.19 -6.36
CA VAL A 57 1.11 10.37 -7.56
C VAL A 57 1.75 9.00 -7.38
N MET A 58 1.08 7.93 -7.79
CA MET A 58 1.71 6.62 -7.97
C MET A 58 2.42 6.59 -9.32
N THR A 59 3.71 6.25 -9.32
CA THR A 59 4.58 6.38 -10.50
C THR A 59 5.10 5.04 -11.03
N GLU A 60 5.16 4.01 -10.18
CA GLU A 60 5.69 2.71 -10.57
C GLU A 60 5.05 1.59 -9.75
N VAL A 61 4.74 0.49 -10.44
CA VAL A 61 4.27 -0.77 -9.84
C VAL A 61 5.16 -1.90 -10.31
N THR A 62 5.70 -2.69 -9.38
CA THR A 62 6.70 -3.72 -9.68
C THR A 62 6.41 -5.03 -8.99
N THR A 63 6.81 -6.11 -9.65
CA THR A 63 6.68 -7.47 -9.17
C THR A 63 8.02 -8.15 -9.27
N ALA A 64 8.41 -8.83 -8.20
CA ALA A 64 9.60 -9.64 -8.12
C ALA A 64 9.21 -11.09 -7.86
N SER A 65 9.76 -12.03 -8.62
CA SER A 65 9.69 -13.45 -8.28
C SER A 65 10.67 -13.73 -7.14
N LEU A 66 10.23 -14.55 -6.18
CA LEU A 66 11.03 -14.95 -5.03
C LEU A 66 11.34 -16.45 -5.09
N ASP A 67 12.55 -16.80 -4.71
CA ASP A 67 12.95 -18.16 -4.41
C ASP A 67 12.27 -18.62 -3.10
N GLU A 68 11.49 -19.71 -3.16
CA GLU A 68 10.71 -20.19 -2.01
C GLU A 68 11.59 -20.75 -0.87
N GLY A 69 12.82 -21.19 -1.17
CA GLY A 69 13.74 -21.79 -0.19
C GLY A 69 14.63 -20.78 0.54
N THR A 70 14.89 -19.62 -0.08
CA THR A 70 15.79 -18.59 0.44
C THR A 70 15.09 -17.24 0.69
N GLY A 71 13.93 -17.00 0.08
CA GLY A 71 13.27 -15.70 0.03
C GLY A 71 14.00 -14.66 -0.83
N GLY A 72 15.05 -15.08 -1.54
CA GLY A 72 15.83 -14.22 -2.42
C GLY A 72 15.04 -13.84 -3.68
N GLN A 73 15.22 -12.61 -4.15
CA GLN A 73 14.63 -12.16 -5.41
C GLN A 73 15.39 -12.80 -6.59
N ILE A 74 14.65 -13.40 -7.52
CA ILE A 74 15.21 -14.05 -8.72
C ILE A 74 15.18 -13.05 -9.89
N SER A 75 13.98 -12.56 -10.22
CA SER A 75 13.76 -11.62 -11.31
C SER A 75 12.71 -10.57 -10.93
N ARG A 76 12.72 -9.41 -11.58
CA ARG A 76 11.77 -8.31 -11.35
C ARG A 76 11.32 -7.68 -12.65
N LEU A 77 10.04 -7.36 -12.71
CA LEU A 77 9.43 -6.51 -13.73
C LEU A 77 8.85 -5.27 -13.06
N GLY A 78 8.74 -4.19 -13.84
CA GLY A 78 8.12 -2.96 -13.40
C GLY A 78 7.39 -2.28 -14.56
N THR A 79 6.26 -1.67 -14.23
CA THR A 79 5.49 -0.82 -15.14
C THR A 79 5.49 0.59 -14.55
N GLY A 80 5.84 1.58 -15.37
CA GLY A 80 5.60 2.99 -15.04
C GLY A 80 4.12 3.29 -15.16
N VAL A 81 3.54 3.91 -14.14
CA VAL A 81 2.13 4.30 -14.10
C VAL A 81 2.04 5.79 -13.80
N ASP A 82 0.90 6.41 -14.11
CA ASP A 82 0.61 7.80 -13.78
C ASP A 82 -0.78 7.86 -13.17
N TYR A 83 -0.84 7.56 -11.86
CA TYR A 83 -2.08 7.61 -11.10
C TYR A 83 -2.00 8.75 -10.08
N PRO A 84 -2.38 9.98 -10.46
CA PRO A 84 -2.41 11.12 -9.55
C PRO A 84 -3.59 11.01 -8.57
N GLY A 85 -3.47 11.65 -7.42
CA GLY A 85 -4.63 11.99 -6.59
C GLY A 85 -5.49 13.06 -7.26
N VAL A 86 -6.75 13.17 -6.85
CA VAL A 86 -7.69 14.17 -7.40
C VAL A 86 -8.23 15.13 -6.36
N SER A 87 -7.91 14.94 -5.08
CA SER A 87 -8.35 15.85 -4.03
C SER A 87 -7.57 17.17 -4.09
N GLU A 88 -8.29 18.28 -4.15
CA GLU A 88 -7.69 19.63 -4.10
C GLU A 88 -7.26 20.02 -2.67
N SER A 89 -7.59 19.22 -1.66
CA SER A 89 -7.18 19.46 -0.28
C SER A 89 -5.71 19.09 -0.08
N GLU A 90 -5.08 19.81 0.86
CA GLU A 90 -3.70 19.62 1.28
C GLU A 90 -3.49 18.19 1.81
N MET A 91 -2.35 17.58 1.54
CA MET A 91 -2.02 16.26 2.10
C MET A 91 -1.70 16.35 3.59
N LEU A 92 -1.99 15.28 4.33
CA LEU A 92 -1.42 15.09 5.66
C LEU A 92 0.13 15.07 5.60
N PRO A 93 0.82 15.40 6.70
CA PRO A 93 2.28 15.32 6.75
C PRO A 93 2.80 13.94 6.32
N PHE A 94 3.97 13.86 5.68
CA PHE A 94 4.50 12.63 5.06
C PHE A 94 4.62 11.42 6.00
N GLN A 95 4.74 11.67 7.30
CA GLN A 95 4.80 10.64 8.32
C GLN A 95 3.41 10.10 8.70
N CYS A 96 2.33 10.79 8.36
CA CYS A 96 0.96 10.37 8.60
C CYS A 96 0.49 9.49 7.44
N ALA A 97 -0.10 8.34 7.75
CA ALA A 97 -0.60 7.42 6.75
C ALA A 97 -1.82 6.66 7.26
N LEU A 98 -2.73 6.36 6.34
CA LEU A 98 -3.77 5.37 6.56
C LEU A 98 -3.20 3.96 6.35
N VAL A 99 -3.73 2.99 7.08
CA VAL A 99 -3.23 1.62 7.06
C VAL A 99 -4.36 0.64 6.73
N ILE A 100 -4.09 -0.23 5.75
CA ILE A 100 -4.87 -1.44 5.54
C ILE A 100 -4.21 -2.54 6.36
N SER A 101 -4.91 -3.00 7.39
CA SER A 101 -4.50 -4.13 8.22
C SER A 101 -5.00 -5.42 7.60
N THR A 102 -4.15 -6.44 7.46
CA THR A 102 -4.52 -7.72 6.89
C THR A 102 -4.51 -8.81 7.95
N ARG A 103 -5.46 -9.74 7.87
CA ARG A 103 -5.63 -10.85 8.81
C ARG A 103 -5.75 -12.16 8.06
N SER A 104 -5.20 -13.19 8.65
CA SER A 104 -5.35 -14.59 8.24
C SER A 104 -6.20 -15.37 9.24
N ALA A 105 -6.43 -16.65 8.96
CA ALA A 105 -7.05 -17.57 9.91
C ALA A 105 -6.18 -17.84 11.17
N LEU A 106 -4.88 -17.52 11.14
CA LEU A 106 -4.02 -17.66 12.31
C LEU A 106 -4.31 -16.55 13.32
N ALA A 107 -4.78 -16.93 14.51
CA ALA A 107 -5.10 -15.99 15.60
C ALA A 107 -3.86 -15.30 16.22
N THR A 108 -2.66 -15.76 15.87
CA THR A 108 -1.38 -15.26 16.40
C THR A 108 -0.91 -13.99 15.70
N ARG A 109 0.11 -13.34 16.26
CA ARG A 109 0.72 -12.14 15.67
C ARG A 109 1.31 -12.38 14.28
N SER A 110 1.79 -13.59 14.00
CA SER A 110 2.33 -13.94 12.68
C SER A 110 1.26 -14.01 11.59
N GLY A 111 -0.01 -14.16 11.98
CA GLY A 111 -1.15 -14.15 11.08
C GLY A 111 -1.70 -12.77 10.75
N ARG A 112 -1.00 -11.69 11.14
CA ARG A 112 -1.43 -10.30 10.93
C ARG A 112 -0.38 -9.53 10.15
N GLY A 113 -0.82 -8.81 9.14
CA GLY A 113 0.00 -7.95 8.30
C GLY A 113 -0.58 -6.54 8.25
N ARG A 114 0.15 -5.64 7.61
CA ARG A 114 -0.33 -4.31 7.28
C ARG A 114 0.50 -3.69 6.18
N PHE A 115 -0.11 -2.78 5.43
CA PHE A 115 0.61 -1.89 4.55
C PHE A 115 0.07 -0.46 4.65
N TYR A 116 0.97 0.49 4.47
CA TYR A 116 0.71 1.91 4.68
C TYR A 116 0.42 2.57 3.33
N LEU A 117 -0.77 3.14 3.20
CA LEU A 117 -1.16 3.92 2.05
C LEU A 117 -0.36 5.24 1.98
N PRO A 118 -0.37 5.95 0.85
CA PRO A 118 0.19 7.29 0.77
C PRO A 118 -0.49 8.26 1.73
N PRO A 119 0.07 9.47 1.94
CA PRO A 119 -0.61 10.52 2.68
C PRO A 119 -1.97 10.83 2.05
N ILE A 120 -3.02 10.77 2.87
CA ILE A 120 -4.37 11.17 2.45
C ILE A 120 -4.50 12.69 2.52
N ALA A 121 -5.45 13.24 1.77
CA ALA A 121 -5.85 14.63 1.88
C ALA A 121 -6.50 14.92 3.25
N GLU A 122 -6.10 16.03 3.87
CA GLU A 122 -6.48 16.47 5.21
C GLU A 122 -7.99 16.71 5.35
N GLY A 123 -8.64 17.16 4.28
CA GLY A 123 -10.09 17.34 4.20
C GLY A 123 -10.90 16.05 4.38
N ASN A 124 -10.25 14.88 4.38
CA ASN A 124 -10.89 13.59 4.71
C ASN A 124 -10.88 13.28 6.21
N THR A 125 -10.33 14.17 7.04
CA THR A 125 -10.26 13.99 8.49
C THR A 125 -11.29 14.85 9.24
N VAL A 126 -11.84 14.31 10.33
CA VAL A 126 -12.79 14.98 11.22
C VAL A 126 -12.37 14.69 12.66
N GLY A 127 -12.06 15.73 13.43
CA GLY A 127 -11.63 15.57 14.82
C GLY A 127 -10.33 14.75 14.98
N GLY A 128 -9.42 14.83 14.01
CA GLY A 128 -8.15 14.09 14.01
C GLY A 128 -8.27 12.61 13.64
N ARG A 129 -9.43 12.18 13.13
CA ARG A 129 -9.71 10.81 12.66
C ARG A 129 -10.14 10.84 11.19
N LEU A 130 -9.99 9.73 10.49
CA LEU A 130 -10.57 9.56 9.16
C LEU A 130 -12.09 9.67 9.24
N SER A 131 -12.70 10.42 8.31
CA SER A 131 -14.16 10.48 8.20
C SER A 131 -14.73 9.08 7.85
N SER A 132 -15.95 8.79 8.30
CA SER A 132 -16.61 7.51 7.99
C SER A 132 -16.81 7.31 6.48
N THR A 133 -17.04 8.38 5.73
CA THR A 133 -17.16 8.35 4.26
C THR A 133 -15.84 7.95 3.62
N ALA A 134 -14.73 8.58 4.02
CA ALA A 134 -13.41 8.22 3.52
C ALA A 134 -13.02 6.79 3.94
N GLN A 135 -13.35 6.37 5.16
CA GLN A 135 -13.13 5.00 5.61
C GLN A 135 -13.87 3.98 4.74
N ALA A 136 -15.15 4.23 4.42
CA ALA A 136 -15.94 3.37 3.56
C ALA A 136 -15.38 3.32 2.12
N ALA A 137 -14.91 4.45 1.59
CA ALA A 137 -14.25 4.49 0.28
C ALA A 137 -12.97 3.64 0.26
N VAL A 138 -12.14 3.67 1.30
CA VAL A 138 -10.95 2.83 1.39
C VAL A 138 -11.29 1.35 1.55
N VAL A 139 -12.38 1.02 2.24
CA VAL A 139 -12.87 -0.36 2.29
C VAL A 139 -13.28 -0.84 0.90
N THR A 140 -14.03 -0.03 0.14
CA THR A 140 -14.42 -0.35 -1.25
C THR A 140 -13.18 -0.54 -2.14
N ALA A 141 -12.23 0.40 -2.08
CA ALA A 141 -10.97 0.33 -2.82
C ALA A 141 -10.18 -0.94 -2.49
N GLY A 142 -10.06 -1.27 -1.20
CA GLY A 142 -9.40 -2.50 -0.73
C GLY A 142 -10.10 -3.76 -1.22
N SER A 143 -11.44 -3.80 -1.19
CA SER A 143 -12.22 -4.93 -1.72
C SER A 143 -12.00 -5.14 -3.21
N GLN A 144 -12.00 -4.06 -4.01
CA GLN A 144 -11.74 -4.13 -5.45
C GLN A 144 -10.31 -4.59 -5.75
N PHE A 145 -9.33 -4.08 -5.00
CA PHE A 145 -7.94 -4.51 -5.09
C PHE A 145 -7.75 -6.01 -4.84
N PHE A 146 -8.31 -6.55 -3.74
CA PHE A 146 -8.20 -7.98 -3.45
C PHE A 146 -8.99 -8.86 -4.44
N ALA A 147 -10.14 -8.39 -4.93
CA ALA A 147 -10.91 -9.08 -5.97
C ALA A 147 -10.16 -9.14 -7.32
N ALA A 148 -9.44 -8.08 -7.68
CA ALA A 148 -8.61 -8.03 -8.88
C ALA A 148 -7.44 -9.02 -8.80
N LEU A 149 -6.78 -9.11 -7.64
CA LEU A 149 -5.74 -10.14 -7.40
C LEU A 149 -6.30 -11.55 -7.59
N ALA A 150 -7.43 -11.86 -6.96
CA ALA A 150 -8.07 -13.17 -7.05
C ALA A 150 -8.49 -13.51 -8.49
N THR A 151 -9.02 -12.52 -9.23
CA THR A 151 -9.42 -12.68 -10.64
C THR A 151 -8.21 -12.99 -11.54
N GLY A 152 -7.05 -12.38 -11.26
CA GLY A 152 -5.78 -12.69 -11.93
C GLY A 152 -5.08 -13.95 -11.42
N GLY A 153 -5.71 -14.71 -10.52
CA GLY A 153 -5.18 -15.98 -10.01
C GLY A 153 -4.07 -15.83 -8.97
N LEU A 154 -3.95 -14.67 -8.33
CA LEU A 154 -2.99 -14.41 -7.26
C LEU A 154 -3.68 -14.41 -5.89
N GLU A 155 -3.16 -15.23 -4.97
CA GLU A 155 -3.62 -15.30 -3.59
C GLU A 155 -2.72 -14.44 -2.69
N PRO A 156 -3.24 -13.39 -2.02
CA PRO A 156 -2.45 -12.55 -1.12
C PRO A 156 -2.00 -13.32 0.13
N VAL A 157 -0.73 -13.20 0.49
CA VAL A 157 -0.13 -13.90 1.63
C VAL A 157 0.68 -12.99 2.54
N ILE A 158 0.71 -13.33 3.82
CA ILE A 158 1.68 -12.85 4.79
C ILE A 158 2.89 -13.79 4.71
N LEU A 159 4.02 -13.25 4.26
CA LEU A 159 5.28 -13.97 4.22
C LEU A 159 6.05 -13.76 5.53
N ASN A 160 6.27 -14.83 6.29
CA ASN A 160 7.18 -14.79 7.43
C ASN A 160 8.63 -14.87 6.93
N ARG A 161 9.39 -13.78 7.08
CA ARG A 161 10.78 -13.71 6.57
C ARG A 161 11.75 -14.68 7.23
N SER A 162 11.47 -15.16 8.44
CA SER A 162 12.37 -16.05 9.18
C SER A 162 12.17 -17.52 8.82
N THR A 163 10.92 -17.93 8.60
CA THR A 163 10.57 -19.32 8.30
C THR A 163 10.18 -19.54 6.84
N LEU A 164 10.03 -18.46 6.07
CA LEU A 164 9.47 -18.42 4.71
C LEU A 164 8.04 -18.98 4.62
N ALA A 165 7.38 -19.17 5.76
CA ALA A 165 6.00 -19.64 5.81
C ALA A 165 5.07 -18.58 5.19
N GLN A 166 4.21 -19.04 4.30
CA GLN A 166 3.21 -18.24 3.62
C GLN A 166 1.86 -18.47 4.30
N THR A 167 1.24 -17.41 4.81
CA THR A 167 -0.08 -17.49 5.43
C THR A 167 -1.07 -16.67 4.63
N THR A 168 -2.08 -17.32 4.06
CA THR A 168 -3.13 -16.66 3.26
C THR A 168 -3.85 -15.56 4.04
N ILE A 169 -3.99 -14.40 3.41
CA ILE A 169 -4.78 -13.28 3.92
C ILE A 169 -6.25 -13.57 3.61
N THR A 170 -7.09 -13.62 4.64
CA THR A 170 -8.52 -13.93 4.51
C THR A 170 -9.42 -12.72 4.75
N GLN A 171 -8.90 -11.70 5.41
CA GLN A 171 -9.65 -10.49 5.78
C GLN A 171 -8.71 -9.27 5.77
N PHE A 172 -9.29 -8.09 5.61
CA PHE A 172 -8.61 -6.83 5.85
C PHE A 172 -9.51 -5.88 6.65
N ASP A 173 -8.89 -4.91 7.32
CA ASP A 173 -9.57 -3.87 8.08
C ASP A 173 -8.96 -2.50 7.76
N VAL A 174 -9.80 -1.48 7.83
CA VAL A 174 -9.40 -0.08 7.72
C VAL A 174 -9.80 0.62 9.01
N GLY A 175 -8.82 1.11 9.77
CA GLY A 175 -9.06 1.91 10.97
C GLY A 175 -9.39 3.36 10.63
N ASP A 176 -9.92 4.09 11.60
CA ASP A 176 -10.16 5.54 11.51
C ASP A 176 -9.00 6.37 12.10
N ILE A 177 -8.02 5.72 12.72
CA ILE A 177 -6.85 6.38 13.29
C ILE A 177 -5.78 6.53 12.22
N ILE A 178 -5.25 7.75 12.10
CA ILE A 178 -4.09 8.03 11.27
C ILE A 178 -2.84 7.52 11.98
N ASP A 179 -2.14 6.59 11.33
CA ASP A 179 -0.91 6.01 11.85
C ASP A 179 0.30 6.88 11.49
N THR A 180 1.38 6.72 12.26
CA THR A 180 2.66 7.34 11.96
C THR A 180 3.68 6.34 11.41
N GLN A 181 4.32 6.72 10.32
CA GLN A 181 5.41 6.01 9.67
C GLN A 181 6.70 6.82 9.84
N ARG A 182 7.38 6.61 10.98
CA ARG A 182 8.55 7.41 11.42
C ARG A 182 9.66 7.56 10.37
N ARG A 183 9.80 6.61 9.43
CA ARG A 183 10.87 6.58 8.40
C ARG A 183 10.53 7.28 7.07
N ARG A 184 9.33 7.87 6.91
CA ARG A 184 8.89 8.56 5.67
C ARG A 184 9.25 10.06 5.57
N ARG A 185 10.11 10.57 6.46
CA ARG A 185 10.59 11.96 6.40
C ARG A 185 11.93 12.10 5.66
N ASN A 186 12.48 11.03 5.08
CA ASN A 186 13.72 11.02 4.28
C ASN A 186 14.86 11.96 4.76
N GLY A 187 15.02 12.10 6.08
CA GLY A 187 16.01 13.01 6.66
C GLY A 187 15.79 14.52 6.44
N LEU A 188 14.59 14.97 6.03
CA LEU A 188 14.26 16.38 5.81
C LEU A 188 14.65 17.24 7.02
N ILE A 189 15.49 18.25 6.77
CA ILE A 189 15.99 19.18 7.79
C ILE A 189 14.93 20.23 8.07
N GLU A 190 14.62 20.43 9.35
CA GLU A 190 13.69 21.46 9.80
C GLU A 190 14.31 22.86 9.68
N ALA A 191 13.64 23.78 9.01
CA ALA A 191 13.97 25.20 9.08
C ALA A 191 13.43 25.77 10.39
N ARG A 192 14.30 26.34 11.25
CA ARG A 192 13.93 26.88 12.56
C ARG A 192 14.09 28.38 12.60
N THR A 193 13.10 29.06 13.17
CA THR A 193 13.18 30.47 13.57
C THR A 193 13.25 30.54 15.10
N THR A 194 14.11 31.43 15.63
CA THR A 194 14.33 31.57 17.08
C THR A 194 13.89 32.95 17.54
N ALA A 195 13.14 33.01 18.64
CA ALA A 195 12.80 34.25 19.34
C ALA A 195 13.38 34.20 20.76
N SER A 196 13.74 35.36 21.32
CA SER A 196 14.15 35.49 22.72
C SER A 196 12.93 35.43 23.65
N VAL A 197 13.11 34.82 24.83
CA VAL A 197 12.12 34.80 25.92
C VAL A 197 12.33 35.99 26.85
#